data_AF-A0A1Q3H5K8-F1
#
_entry.id   AF-A0A1Q3H5K8-F1
#
_cell.length_a   1.000
_cell.length_b   1.000
_cell.length_c   1.000
_cell.angle_alpha   90.00
_cell.angle_beta   90.00
_cell.angle_gamma   90.00
#
_symmetry.space_group_name_H-M   'P 1'
#
loop_
_entity.id
_entity.type
_entity.pdbx_description
1 polymer ?
#
loop_
_entity_poly.entity_id
_entity_poly.type
_entity_poly.pdbx_seq_one_letter_code
_entity_poly.pdbx_strand_id
1 'polypeptide(L)'
;MTYRKLNMNTHRYYLGRTSMVVDLSRPLEEQAALAVIFRDMRHHIDETDEPNGAVFDLARVDQFDIGTAIDYGRRYDDAAYWRIRGREQQLIDSHGGAQSDTGMPYRTENIVRGVAKDNPWGRRFHDAATERWGQLHSYTGY
;
A
#
# COMPACT_ATOMS: atom_id res chain seq x y z
N MET A 1 -0.29 1.36 -7.20
CA MET A 1 0.86 2.04 -6.55
C MET A 1 0.77 1.92 -5.05
N THR A 2 1.89 1.92 -4.35
CA THR A 2 2.03 2.00 -2.90
C THR A 2 2.42 3.41 -2.47
N TYR A 3 2.06 3.81 -1.26
CA TYR A 3 2.36 5.13 -0.71
C TYR A 3 2.50 5.10 0.81
N ARG A 4 3.06 6.17 1.37
CA ARG A 4 3.16 6.41 2.81
C ARG A 4 2.64 7.79 3.20
N LYS A 5 2.01 7.89 4.38
CA LYS A 5 1.57 9.13 5.03
C LYS A 5 2.15 9.17 6.44
N LEU A 6 2.78 10.28 6.83
CA LEU A 6 3.28 10.47 8.20
C LEU A 6 2.16 11.04 9.07
N ASN A 7 1.81 10.37 10.17
CA ASN A 7 0.96 10.95 11.20
C ASN A 7 1.79 11.93 12.02
N MET A 8 1.43 13.21 12.00
CA MET A 8 2.19 14.28 12.65
C MET A 8 2.05 14.27 14.17
N ASN A 9 1.01 13.61 14.71
CA ASN A 9 0.79 13.50 16.15
C ASN A 9 1.61 12.35 16.76
N THR A 10 1.64 11.20 16.08
CA THR A 10 2.27 9.97 16.60
C THR A 10 3.68 9.75 16.05
N HIS A 11 4.05 10.48 14.99
CA HIS A 11 5.27 10.29 14.20
C HIS A 11 5.41 8.89 13.57
N ARG A 12 4.31 8.15 13.42
CA ARG A 12 4.28 6.85 12.75
C ARG A 12 3.74 6.99 11.33
N TYR A 13 4.08 6.03 10.49
CA TYR A 13 3.59 5.99 9.12
C TYR A 13 2.33 5.13 8.99
N TYR A 14 1.37 5.62 8.20
CA TYR A 14 0.38 4.79 7.52
C TYR A 14 0.91 4.43 6.13
N LEU A 15 0.84 3.15 5.76
CA LEU A 15 1.34 2.63 4.50
C LEU A 15 0.21 1.93 3.75
N GLY A 16 0.00 2.29 2.50
CA GLY A 16 -1.15 1.79 1.76
C GLY A 16 -0.89 1.65 0.27
N ARG A 17 -1.96 1.33 -0.46
CA ARG A 17 -1.97 1.28 -1.91
C ARG A 17 -3.20 1.94 -2.51
N THR A 18 -3.05 2.42 -3.73
CA THR A 18 -4.16 2.94 -4.55
C THR A 18 -3.96 2.56 -6.02
N SER A 19 -4.99 2.79 -6.83
CA SER A 19 -5.01 2.54 -8.27
C SER A 19 -5.72 3.67 -8.99
N MET A 20 -5.30 3.96 -10.22
CA MET A 20 -5.93 4.93 -11.10
C MET A 20 -5.76 4.44 -12.55
N VAL A 21 -6.72 4.72 -13.42
CA VAL A 21 -6.56 4.55 -14.86
C VAL A 21 -5.62 5.64 -15.37
N VAL A 22 -4.64 5.26 -16.19
CA VAL A 22 -3.57 6.16 -16.65
C VAL A 22 -3.59 6.31 -18.17
N ASP A 23 -3.12 7.47 -18.62
CA ASP A 23 -2.83 7.77 -20.02
C ASP A 23 -1.34 7.48 -20.29
N LEU A 24 -1.06 6.46 -21.11
CA LEU A 24 0.30 6.04 -21.43
C LEU A 24 1.07 7.05 -22.31
N SER A 25 0.39 8.06 -22.86
CA SER A 25 1.04 9.15 -23.60
C SER A 25 1.61 10.25 -22.70
N ARG A 26 1.36 10.18 -21.39
CA ARG A 26 1.80 11.17 -20.39
C ARG A 26 2.80 10.56 -19.41
N PRO A 27 3.60 11.38 -18.72
CA PRO A 27 4.50 10.91 -17.67
C PRO A 27 3.73 10.11 -16.60
N LEU A 28 4.23 8.93 -16.27
CA LEU A 28 3.54 8.01 -15.35
C LEU A 28 3.77 8.41 -13.89
N GLU A 29 4.92 9.01 -13.60
CA GLU A 29 5.32 9.49 -12.28
C GLU A 29 4.37 10.60 -11.80
N GLU A 30 4.04 11.53 -12.68
CA GLU A 30 3.06 12.60 -12.41
C GLU A 30 1.68 12.03 -12.15
N GLN A 31 1.27 11.04 -12.95
CA GLN A 31 -0.03 10.37 -12.78
C GLN A 31 -0.08 9.54 -11.49
N ALA A 32 1.03 8.91 -11.10
CA ALA A 32 1.13 8.19 -9.82
C ALA A 32 1.03 9.15 -8.63
N ALA A 33 1.67 10.31 -8.70
CA ALA A 33 1.54 11.35 -7.69
C ALA A 33 0.08 11.86 -7.60
N LEU A 34 -0.56 12.13 -8.74
CA LEU A 34 -1.97 12.53 -8.78
C LEU A 34 -2.91 11.48 -8.21
N ALA A 35 -2.70 10.20 -8.50
CA ALA A 35 -3.51 9.11 -7.96
C ALA A 35 -3.43 9.02 -6.42
N VAL A 36 -2.25 9.28 -5.85
CA VAL A 36 -2.07 9.35 -4.40
C VAL A 36 -2.76 10.58 -3.81
N ILE A 37 -2.62 11.75 -4.44
CA ILE A 37 -3.32 12.98 -4.03
C ILE A 37 -4.84 12.77 -4.06
N PHE A 38 -5.39 12.17 -5.12
CA PHE A 38 -6.82 11.90 -5.23
C PHE A 38 -7.29 10.86 -4.21
N ARG A 39 -6.47 9.84 -3.90
CA ARG A 39 -6.80 8.91 -2.79
C ARG A 39 -6.86 9.68 -1.49
N ASP A 40 -5.89 10.53 -1.20
CA ASP A 40 -5.81 11.33 0.04
C ASP A 40 -7.04 12.24 0.20
N MET A 41 -7.39 12.99 -0.86
CA MET A 41 -8.58 13.85 -0.86
C MET A 41 -9.90 13.09 -0.66
N ARG A 42 -10.01 11.85 -1.16
CA ARG A 42 -11.23 11.03 -1.08
C ARG A 42 -11.29 10.15 0.16
N HIS A 43 -10.16 9.88 0.82
CA HIS A 43 -10.11 8.99 1.99
C HIS A 43 -10.80 9.58 3.23
N HIS A 44 -11.14 10.87 3.21
CA HIS A 44 -11.92 11.54 4.25
C HIS A 44 -13.45 11.35 4.14
N ILE A 45 -13.95 10.53 3.21
CA ILE A 45 -15.40 10.42 2.94
C ILE A 45 -16.01 9.05 3.33
N ASP A 46 -15.26 7.94 3.31
CA ASP A 46 -15.91 6.59 3.42
C ASP A 46 -15.22 5.55 4.32
N GLU A 47 -14.03 5.80 4.90
CA GLU A 47 -13.37 4.84 5.80
C GLU A 47 -13.23 5.46 7.20
N THR A 48 -14.05 4.99 8.14
CA THR A 48 -14.34 5.57 9.46
C THR A 48 -13.20 5.45 10.49
N ASP A 49 -11.98 5.16 10.05
CA ASP A 49 -10.87 4.72 10.92
C ASP A 49 -9.69 5.71 11.01
N GLU A 50 -9.73 6.88 10.36
CA GLU A 50 -8.73 7.92 10.69
C GLU A 50 -9.03 8.43 12.12
N PRO A 51 -8.05 8.38 13.06
CA PRO A 51 -8.28 8.88 14.41
C PRO A 51 -8.77 10.34 14.35
N ASN A 52 -9.84 10.65 15.06
CA ASN A 52 -10.34 12.04 15.18
C ASN A 52 -9.16 12.97 15.53
N GLY A 53 -8.82 13.90 14.61
CA GLY A 53 -7.74 14.86 14.78
C GLY A 53 -6.34 14.41 14.33
N ALA A 54 -6.20 13.27 13.65
CA ALA A 54 -4.94 12.89 13.03
C ALA A 54 -4.61 13.83 11.87
N VAL A 55 -3.58 14.67 12.06
CA VAL A 55 -3.01 15.48 10.98
C VAL A 55 -1.96 14.62 10.29
N PHE A 56 -2.25 14.17 9.07
CA PHE A 56 -1.27 13.48 8.24
C PHE A 56 -0.53 14.47 7.32
N ASP A 57 0.77 14.27 7.13
CA ASP A 57 1.53 14.92 6.06
C ASP A 57 1.07 14.38 4.69
N LEU A 58 1.40 15.12 3.63
CA LEU A 58 1.12 14.75 2.25
C LEU A 58 1.61 13.34 1.95
N ALA A 59 0.72 12.55 1.37
CA ALA A 59 1.01 11.20 0.94
C ALA A 59 2.12 11.17 -0.13
N ARG A 60 3.12 10.30 0.05
CA ARG A 60 4.25 10.13 -0.87
C ARG A 60 4.23 8.76 -1.51
N VAL A 61 4.36 8.71 -2.83
CA VAL A 61 4.48 7.47 -3.61
C VAL A 61 5.74 6.70 -3.17
N ASP A 62 5.62 5.38 -2.98
CA ASP A 62 6.74 4.46 -2.81
C ASP A 62 7.07 3.78 -4.15
N GLN A 63 6.16 2.96 -4.69
CA GLN A 63 6.33 2.27 -5.96
C GLN A 63 5.04 2.24 -6.77
N PHE A 64 5.15 2.17 -8.09
CA PHE A 64 4.01 1.98 -8.98
C PHE A 64 4.32 0.98 -10.10
N ASP A 65 3.28 0.35 -10.63
CA ASP A 65 3.33 -0.54 -11.78
C ASP A 65 2.07 -0.35 -12.62
N ILE A 66 2.12 -0.77 -13.89
CA ILE A 66 1.03 -0.63 -14.85
C ILE A 66 0.38 -1.99 -15.06
N GLY A 67 -0.90 -2.10 -14.69
CA GLY A 67 -1.73 -3.26 -14.97
C GLY A 67 -2.55 -3.08 -16.25
N THR A 68 -3.04 -4.20 -16.77
CA THR A 68 -3.98 -4.26 -17.90
C THR A 68 -5.42 -4.51 -17.45
N ALA A 69 -5.64 -4.93 -16.20
CA ALA A 69 -6.96 -5.15 -15.64
C ALA A 69 -7.67 -3.81 -15.37
N ILE A 70 -8.46 -3.35 -16.33
CA ILE A 70 -9.37 -2.20 -16.18
C ILE A 70 -10.56 -2.60 -15.29
N ASP A 71 -11.04 -3.84 -15.41
CA ASP A 71 -12.05 -4.41 -14.53
C ASP A 71 -11.41 -4.87 -13.20
N TYR A 72 -11.82 -4.24 -12.10
CA TYR A 72 -11.31 -4.54 -10.77
C TYR A 72 -11.59 -5.98 -10.33
N GLY A 73 -12.63 -6.64 -10.85
CA GLY A 73 -12.92 -8.05 -10.58
C GLY A 73 -11.81 -8.98 -11.07
N ARG A 74 -11.10 -8.57 -12.13
CA ARG A 74 -10.03 -9.36 -12.78
C ARG A 74 -8.64 -9.03 -12.27
N ARG A 75 -8.51 -8.20 -11.23
CA ARG A 75 -7.21 -7.78 -10.67
C ARG A 75 -6.32 -8.95 -10.24
N TYR A 76 -6.90 -10.07 -9.82
CA TYR A 76 -6.11 -11.25 -9.43
C TYR A 76 -5.47 -11.99 -10.61
N ASP A 77 -5.83 -11.65 -11.85
CA ASP A 77 -5.17 -12.15 -13.05
C ASP A 77 -3.99 -11.25 -13.48
N ASP A 78 -3.80 -10.11 -12.79
CA ASP A 78 -2.85 -9.06 -13.18
C ASP A 78 -1.58 -9.08 -12.34
N ALA A 79 -0.43 -9.23 -13.00
CA ALA A 79 0.87 -9.24 -12.34
C ALA A 79 1.20 -7.91 -11.62
N ALA A 80 0.76 -6.77 -12.15
CA ALA A 80 0.96 -5.47 -11.50
C ALA A 80 0.18 -5.39 -10.18
N TYR A 81 -1.02 -6.01 -10.13
CA TYR A 81 -1.78 -6.10 -8.88
C TYR A 81 -1.03 -6.94 -7.84
N TRP A 82 -0.51 -8.11 -8.23
CA TRP A 82 0.26 -8.97 -7.33
C TRP A 82 1.47 -8.24 -6.75
N ARG A 83 2.24 -7.57 -7.61
CA ARG A 83 3.42 -6.78 -7.22
C ARG A 83 3.04 -5.68 -6.23
N ILE A 84 2.05 -4.87 -6.55
CA ILE A 84 1.61 -3.78 -5.65
C ILE A 84 1.09 -4.32 -4.32
N ARG A 85 0.34 -5.42 -4.33
CA ARG A 85 -0.19 -6.02 -3.09
C ARG A 85 0.92 -6.61 -2.22
N GLY A 86 1.93 -7.23 -2.82
CA GLY A 86 3.12 -7.71 -2.11
C GLY A 86 3.98 -6.58 -1.57
N ARG A 87 4.19 -5.53 -2.36
CA ARG A 87 4.98 -4.36 -1.97
C ARG A 87 4.35 -3.62 -0.80
N GLU A 88 3.03 -3.48 -0.78
CA GLU A 88 2.30 -2.91 0.35
C GLU A 88 2.60 -3.68 1.65
N GLN A 89 2.52 -5.01 1.63
CA GLN A 89 2.82 -5.81 2.81
C GLN A 89 4.28 -5.70 3.24
N GLN A 90 5.23 -5.77 2.30
CA GLN A 90 6.65 -5.60 2.62
C GLN A 90 6.94 -4.21 3.21
N LEU A 91 6.27 -3.17 2.71
CA LEU A 91 6.42 -1.80 3.20
C LEU A 91 5.90 -1.67 4.64
N ILE A 92 4.73 -2.26 4.94
CA ILE A 92 4.18 -2.32 6.31
C ILE A 92 5.17 -3.03 7.23
N ASP A 93 5.64 -4.21 6.83
CA ASP A 93 6.55 -5.02 7.64
C ASP A 93 7.90 -4.33 7.86
N SER A 94 8.44 -3.62 6.85
CA SER A 94 9.69 -2.88 6.97
C SER A 94 9.64 -1.71 7.95
N HIS A 95 8.44 -1.21 8.26
CA HIS A 95 8.22 -0.15 9.26
C HIS A 95 7.82 -0.73 10.64
N GLY A 96 7.92 -2.04 10.80
CA GLY A 96 7.65 -2.72 12.05
C GLY A 96 6.31 -3.42 12.12
N GLY A 97 5.62 -3.61 10.99
CA GLY A 97 4.41 -4.43 10.91
C GLY A 97 3.12 -3.69 11.27
N ALA A 98 2.00 -4.35 11.03
CA ALA A 98 0.67 -3.86 11.41
C ALA A 98 0.44 -4.04 12.92
N GLN A 99 -0.44 -3.21 13.50
CA GLN A 99 -0.78 -3.25 14.91
C GLN A 99 -1.36 -4.60 15.35
N SER A 100 -2.19 -5.21 14.50
CA SER A 100 -2.71 -6.57 14.68
C SER A 100 -1.63 -7.65 14.75
N ASP A 101 -0.44 -7.40 14.19
CA ASP A 101 0.69 -8.34 14.23
C ASP A 101 1.62 -8.10 15.42
N THR A 102 1.76 -6.85 15.89
CA THR A 102 2.78 -6.50 16.90
C THR A 102 2.24 -6.14 18.28
N GLY A 103 0.98 -5.71 18.41
CA GLY A 103 0.48 -5.11 19.63
C GLY A 103 1.22 -3.82 20.02
N MET A 104 0.99 -3.34 21.25
CA MET A 104 1.63 -2.14 21.78
C MET A 104 3.09 -2.41 22.23
N PRO A 105 4.01 -1.43 22.08
CA PRO A 105 3.81 -0.14 21.43
C PRO A 105 3.75 -0.27 19.90
N TYR A 106 2.75 0.37 19.27
CA TYR A 106 2.56 0.32 17.83
C TYR A 106 3.66 1.07 17.08
N ARG A 107 4.07 0.52 15.93
CA ARG A 107 5.14 1.06 15.08
C ARG A 107 4.62 1.73 13.81
N THR A 108 3.43 1.34 13.37
CA THR A 108 2.73 1.91 12.21
C THR A 108 1.30 2.32 12.60
N GLU A 109 0.67 3.13 11.75
CA GLU A 109 -0.77 3.42 11.85
C GLU A 109 -1.63 2.34 11.18
N ASN A 110 -1.01 1.31 10.58
CA ASN A 110 -1.72 0.21 9.95
C ASN A 110 -2.33 -0.71 11.03
N ILE A 111 -3.63 -0.58 11.26
CA ILE A 111 -4.38 -1.47 12.17
C ILE A 111 -4.23 -2.93 11.70
N VAL A 112 -4.46 -3.15 10.40
CA VAL A 112 -4.40 -4.46 9.75
C VAL A 112 -3.27 -4.53 8.73
N ARG A 113 -2.77 -5.75 8.53
CA ARG A 113 -1.81 -6.09 7.48
C ARG A 113 -2.44 -5.98 6.08
N GLY A 114 -1.63 -5.66 5.08
CA GLY A 114 -2.06 -5.60 3.68
C GLY A 114 -2.45 -6.97 3.14
N VAL A 115 -1.78 -8.06 3.50
CA VAL A 115 -2.05 -9.40 2.99
C VAL A 115 -2.15 -10.36 4.14
N ALA A 116 -3.33 -10.95 4.40
CA ALA A 116 -3.54 -11.91 5.50
C ALA A 116 -2.47 -13.02 5.52
N LYS A 117 -2.09 -13.48 6.71
CA LYS A 117 -0.98 -14.43 6.91
C LYS A 117 -1.22 -15.76 6.21
N ASP A 118 -2.47 -16.19 6.17
CA ASP A 118 -2.99 -17.43 5.58
C ASP A 118 -3.53 -17.23 4.16
N ASN A 119 -3.29 -16.06 3.55
CA ASN A 119 -3.74 -15.82 2.18
C ASN A 119 -3.00 -16.79 1.24
N PRO A 120 -3.72 -17.64 0.47
CA PRO A 120 -3.07 -18.64 -0.39
C PRO A 120 -2.23 -18.03 -1.51
N TRP A 121 -2.46 -16.76 -1.83
CA TRP A 121 -1.68 -15.98 -2.80
C TRP A 121 -0.59 -15.14 -2.15
N GLY A 122 -0.48 -15.14 -0.82
CA GLY A 122 0.40 -14.24 -0.09
C GLY A 122 1.87 -14.39 -0.48
N ARG A 123 2.35 -15.63 -0.59
CA ARG A 123 3.71 -15.90 -1.06
C ARG A 123 3.94 -15.42 -2.50
N ARG A 124 2.95 -15.63 -3.38
CA ARG A 124 3.01 -15.17 -4.78
C ARG A 124 3.09 -13.64 -4.87
N PHE A 125 2.30 -12.91 -4.07
CA PHE A 125 2.37 -11.46 -4.03
C PHE A 125 3.74 -10.98 -3.56
N HIS A 126 4.26 -11.60 -2.49
CA HIS A 126 5.57 -11.28 -1.96
C HIS A 126 6.69 -11.48 -2.99
N ASP A 127 6.73 -12.67 -3.62
CA ASP A 127 7.76 -13.01 -4.58
C ASP A 127 7.70 -12.09 -5.81
N ALA A 128 6.50 -11.79 -6.32
CA ALA A 128 6.32 -10.87 -7.45
C ALA A 128 6.84 -9.46 -7.12
N ALA A 129 6.58 -8.94 -5.92
CA ALA A 129 7.09 -7.64 -5.50
C ALA A 129 8.62 -7.63 -5.36
N THR A 130 9.17 -8.68 -4.75
CA THR A 130 10.62 -8.88 -4.60
C THR A 130 11.32 -8.96 -5.96
N GLU A 131 10.75 -9.68 -6.92
CA GLU A 131 11.29 -9.79 -8.27
C GLU A 131 11.33 -8.42 -8.97
N ARG A 132 10.29 -7.59 -8.79
CA ARG A 132 10.18 -6.30 -9.49
C ARG A 132 11.05 -5.19 -8.90
N TRP A 133 11.13 -5.10 -7.57
CA TRP A 133 11.74 -3.96 -6.86
C TRP A 133 12.79 -4.35 -5.80
N GLY A 134 13.10 -5.64 -5.67
CA GLY A 134 13.94 -6.17 -4.60
C GLY A 134 13.16 -6.40 -3.30
N GLN A 135 13.72 -7.26 -2.45
CA GLN A 135 13.14 -7.59 -1.15
C GLN A 135 13.34 -6.42 -0.18
N LEU A 136 12.25 -5.76 0.22
CA LEU A 136 12.30 -4.71 1.24
C LEU A 136 12.24 -5.29 2.67
N HIS A 137 11.49 -6.38 2.84
CA HIS A 137 11.39 -7.12 4.10
C HIS A 137 11.11 -8.59 3.79
N SER A 138 11.51 -9.51 4.67
CA SER A 138 11.23 -10.95 4.53
C SER A 138 9.74 -11.27 4.60
N TYR A 139 9.33 -12.39 4.00
CA TYR A 139 7.94 -12.86 4.04
C TYR A 139 7.48 -13.19 5.48
N THR A 140 6.26 -12.77 5.83
CA THR A 140 5.70 -12.87 7.20
C THR A 140 4.40 -13.68 7.29
N GLY A 141 4.00 -14.39 6.22
CA GLY A 141 2.85 -15.30 6.22
C GLY A 141 3.20 -16.75 6.58
N TYR A 142 2.21 -17.64 6.58
CA TYR A 142 2.34 -19.08 6.86
C TYR A 142 1.97 -19.94 5.65
#